data_AF-A0A916VT24-F1
#
_entry.id   AF-A0A916VT24-F1
#
_cell.length_a   1.000
_cell.length_b   1.000
_cell.length_c   1.000
_cell.angle_alpha   90.00
_cell.angle_beta   90.00
_cell.angle_gamma   90.00
#
_symmetry.space_group_name_H-M   'P 1'
#
loop_
_entity.id
_entity.type
_entity.pdbx_description
1 polymer ?
#
loop_
_entity_poly.entity_id
_entity_poly.type
_entity_poly.pdbx_seq_one_letter_code
_entity_poly.pdbx_strand_id
1 'polypeptide(L)'
;MTGTSVNNTALLGAIEEALDLLETRDRHQNRQALVVEPLPSLLEQCERMRDQIAARPKAPVRLVHHFACTGGTLFSKCLAAVPNTRLLSEIDPLSPITTHQFAPTDLIRHLTHDLRGADPELLIDIFLSGTVALYDWCESRGQRLILRDHSHSHFCTGAGQIPQRPTLREIVTRRLPALSVLTVRHPMESYLALAEKKWFHFAPTTLEEYARRYLVFLDCYSDAPSYRYEDMVEDPHELFKQICDSLDLPFSENIFDIFPVISLTGDSGRQGGLIAPRARRDVPANVAAQAEASSSYARLCSRMGYNP
;
A
#
# COMPACT_ATOMS: atom_id res chain seq x y z
N MET A 1 33.09 -70.31 -12.87
CA MET A 1 33.00 -69.46 -11.66
C MET A 1 34.40 -69.31 -11.09
N THR A 2 35.11 -68.28 -11.50
CA THR A 2 36.49 -68.00 -11.08
C THR A 2 36.46 -66.87 -10.06
N GLY A 3 36.62 -67.20 -8.78
CA GLY A 3 36.71 -66.24 -7.69
C GLY A 3 38.04 -65.51 -7.73
N THR A 4 37.99 -64.19 -7.95
CA THR A 4 39.10 -63.26 -7.82
C THR A 4 39.54 -63.20 -6.36
N SER A 5 40.72 -63.75 -6.08
CA SER A 5 41.49 -63.49 -4.86
C SER A 5 41.83 -61.99 -4.81
N VAL A 6 41.18 -61.26 -3.91
CA VAL A 6 41.53 -59.87 -3.62
C VAL A 6 42.88 -59.88 -2.91
N ASN A 7 43.86 -59.22 -3.53
CA ASN A 7 45.24 -59.19 -3.04
C ASN A 7 45.33 -58.27 -1.81
N ASN A 8 45.05 -58.83 -0.63
CA ASN A 8 44.98 -58.13 0.66
C ASN A 8 46.22 -57.28 0.97
N THR A 9 47.38 -57.64 0.41
CA THR A 9 48.64 -56.90 0.56
C THR A 9 48.62 -55.54 -0.11
N ALA A 10 47.94 -55.41 -1.26
CA ALA A 10 47.80 -54.12 -1.96
C ALA A 10 46.82 -53.19 -1.23
N LEU A 11 45.78 -53.76 -0.61
CA LEU A 11 44.83 -53.00 0.20
C LEU A 11 45.47 -52.51 1.52
N LEU A 12 46.27 -53.35 2.17
CA LEU A 12 47.04 -52.97 3.36
C LEU A 12 48.03 -51.84 3.05
N GLY A 13 48.78 -51.93 1.95
CA GLY A 13 49.69 -50.87 1.54
C GLY A 13 48.98 -49.54 1.26
N ALA A 14 47.82 -49.57 0.61
CA ALA A 14 47.02 -48.35 0.36
C ALA A 14 46.45 -47.73 1.65
N ILE A 15 46.10 -48.55 2.65
CA ILE A 15 45.62 -48.08 3.96
C ILE A 15 46.78 -47.44 4.75
N GLU A 16 47.97 -48.03 4.72
CA GLU A 16 49.16 -47.47 5.38
C GLU A 16 49.61 -46.15 4.75
N GLU A 17 49.61 -46.04 3.41
CA GLU A 17 49.89 -44.77 2.71
C GLU A 17 48.87 -43.68 3.04
N ALA A 18 47.58 -44.04 3.12
CA ALA A 18 46.53 -43.11 3.50
C ALA A 18 46.67 -42.64 4.96
N LEU A 19 47.09 -43.53 5.86
CA LEU A 19 47.37 -43.19 7.26
C LEU A 19 48.58 -42.26 7.39
N ASP A 20 49.65 -42.50 6.65
CA ASP A 20 50.86 -41.68 6.69
C ASP A 20 50.62 -40.26 6.13
N LEU A 21 49.77 -40.15 5.10
CA LEU A 21 49.27 -38.86 4.58
C LEU A 21 48.40 -38.09 5.58
N LEU A 22 47.68 -38.78 6.46
CA LEU A 22 46.88 -38.17 7.51
C LEU A 22 47.74 -37.75 8.71
N GLU A 23 48.72 -38.57 9.11
CA GLU A 23 49.65 -38.23 10.19
C GLU A 23 50.55 -37.03 9.83
N THR A 24 50.98 -36.93 8.58
CA THR A 24 51.73 -35.75 8.08
C THR A 24 50.88 -34.48 8.05
N ARG A 25 49.56 -34.61 7.86
CA ARG A 25 48.61 -33.47 7.95
C ARG A 25 48.41 -33.00 9.38
N ASP A 26 48.29 -33.91 10.34
CA ASP A 26 48.19 -33.58 11.78
C ASP A 26 49.49 -32.94 12.31
N ARG A 27 50.65 -33.41 11.86
CA ARG A 27 51.95 -32.82 12.24
C ARG A 27 52.17 -31.42 11.65
N HIS A 28 51.57 -31.10 10.50
CA HIS A 28 51.61 -29.76 9.91
C HIS A 28 50.52 -28.81 10.42
N GLN A 29 49.43 -29.32 11.03
CA GLN A 29 48.41 -28.50 11.70
C GLN A 29 48.85 -27.98 13.08
N ASN A 30 50.01 -28.40 13.59
CA ASN A 30 50.56 -27.89 14.85
C ASN A 30 51.32 -26.54 14.71
N ARG A 31 51.06 -25.77 13.65
CA ARG A 31 51.49 -24.37 13.51
C ARG A 31 50.27 -23.47 13.43
N GLN A 32 50.02 -22.79 14.56
CA GLN A 32 48.89 -21.90 14.82
C GLN A 32 47.55 -22.65 14.84
N ALA A 33 47.19 -23.16 16.02
CA ALA A 33 45.79 -23.26 16.39
C ALA A 33 45.20 -21.84 16.28
N LEU A 34 44.67 -21.51 15.10
CA LEU A 34 43.70 -20.45 14.98
C LEU A 34 42.61 -20.85 15.96
N VAL A 35 42.50 -20.09 17.04
CA VAL A 35 41.35 -20.16 17.94
C VAL A 35 40.16 -19.70 17.11
N VAL A 36 39.58 -20.63 16.36
CA VAL A 36 38.31 -20.42 15.68
C VAL A 36 37.31 -20.46 16.82
N GLU A 37 36.82 -19.29 17.24
CA GLU A 37 35.68 -19.25 18.16
C GLU A 37 34.59 -20.15 17.57
N PRO A 38 34.06 -21.10 18.36
CA PRO A 38 32.99 -21.95 17.88
C PRO A 38 31.86 -21.05 17.40
N LEU A 39 31.43 -21.25 16.15
CA LEU A 39 30.27 -20.54 15.63
C LEU A 39 29.14 -20.72 16.64
N PRO A 40 28.45 -19.63 17.03
CA PRO A 40 27.41 -19.72 18.04
C PRO A 40 26.37 -20.73 17.59
N SER A 41 25.81 -21.48 18.55
CA SER A 41 24.93 -22.59 18.22
C SER A 41 23.72 -22.10 17.40
N LEU A 42 23.14 -22.96 16.57
CA LEU A 42 21.90 -22.63 15.87
C LEU A 42 20.80 -22.18 16.84
N LEU A 43 20.79 -22.73 18.06
CA LEU A 43 19.85 -22.33 19.11
C LEU A 43 20.09 -20.90 19.58
N GLU A 44 21.33 -20.52 19.87
CA GLU A 44 21.71 -19.14 20.24
C GLU A 44 21.45 -18.15 19.09
N GLN A 45 21.60 -18.58 17.84
CA GLN A 45 21.22 -17.78 16.68
C GLN A 45 19.69 -17.57 16.63
N CYS A 46 18.90 -18.63 16.82
CA CYS A 46 17.44 -18.55 16.88
C CYS A 46 16.94 -17.67 18.03
N GLU A 47 17.53 -17.77 19.22
CA GLU A 47 17.18 -16.94 20.38
C GLU A 47 17.47 -15.46 20.11
N ARG A 48 18.65 -15.14 19.57
CA ARG A 48 18.98 -13.77 19.16
C ARG A 48 18.02 -13.25 18.10
N MET A 49 17.66 -14.06 17.10
CA MET A 49 16.68 -13.65 16.09
C MET A 49 15.31 -13.39 16.71
N ARG A 50 14.85 -14.23 17.63
CA ARG A 50 13.59 -14.02 18.36
C ARG A 50 13.61 -12.71 19.14
N ASP A 51 14.69 -12.45 19.89
CA ASP A 51 14.79 -11.26 20.73
C ASP A 51 14.89 -9.98 19.87
N GLN A 52 15.59 -10.04 18.73
CA GLN A 52 15.61 -8.97 17.72
C GLN A 52 14.24 -8.72 17.10
N ILE A 53 13.47 -9.77 16.80
CA ILE A 53 12.09 -9.64 16.29
C ILE A 53 11.19 -9.00 17.34
N ALA A 54 11.29 -9.44 18.60
CA ALA A 54 10.49 -8.90 19.70
C ALA A 54 10.81 -7.43 20.01
N ALA A 55 12.08 -7.02 19.86
CA ALA A 55 12.52 -5.64 20.07
C ALA A 55 12.27 -4.73 18.85
N ARG A 56 11.88 -5.27 17.69
CA ARG A 56 11.69 -4.48 16.48
C ARG A 56 10.47 -3.56 16.64
N PRO A 57 10.58 -2.27 16.27
CA PRO A 57 9.40 -1.40 16.25
C PRO A 57 8.37 -1.95 15.26
N LYS A 58 7.08 -1.78 15.61
CA LYS A 58 5.97 -2.16 14.75
C LYS A 58 6.12 -1.53 13.36
N ALA A 59 6.06 -2.34 12.31
CA ALA A 59 6.07 -1.82 10.95
C ALA A 59 4.81 -0.96 10.72
N PRO A 60 4.89 0.13 9.94
CA PRO A 60 3.74 1.01 9.74
C PRO A 60 2.66 0.36 8.87
N VAL A 61 1.39 0.74 9.05
CA VAL A 61 0.37 0.54 8.03
C VAL A 61 0.59 1.57 6.91
N ARG A 62 0.54 1.14 5.65
CA ARG A 62 0.69 2.05 4.51
C ARG A 62 -0.68 2.55 4.08
N LEU A 63 -0.86 3.86 4.00
CA LEU A 63 -2.13 4.48 3.62
C LEU A 63 -1.98 5.21 2.29
N VAL A 64 -2.96 5.05 1.41
CA VAL A 64 -3.00 5.74 0.12
C VAL A 64 -4.27 6.55 0.02
N HIS A 65 -4.10 7.85 -0.19
CA HIS A 65 -5.20 8.80 -0.20
C HIS A 65 -5.35 9.41 -1.60
N HIS A 66 -6.58 9.50 -2.08
CA HIS A 66 -6.90 10.20 -3.32
C HIS A 66 -8.31 10.76 -3.30
N PHE A 67 -8.51 11.77 -4.11
CA PHE A 67 -9.85 12.18 -4.49
C PHE A 67 -10.45 11.21 -5.53
N ALA A 68 -11.77 11.23 -5.68
CA ALA A 68 -12.40 10.45 -6.74
C ALA A 68 -11.91 10.91 -8.12
N CYS A 69 -11.79 9.93 -9.04
CA CYS A 69 -11.40 10.15 -10.44
C CYS A 69 -9.96 10.67 -10.69
N THR A 70 -9.06 10.59 -9.70
CA THR A 70 -7.65 10.98 -9.86
C THR A 70 -6.72 9.83 -10.27
N GLY A 71 -7.26 8.65 -10.60
CA GLY A 71 -6.46 7.48 -10.97
C GLY A 71 -6.17 6.52 -9.82
N GLY A 72 -6.80 6.70 -8.65
CA GLY A 72 -6.61 5.85 -7.46
C GLY A 72 -6.64 4.34 -7.70
N THR A 73 -7.49 3.84 -8.62
CA THR A 73 -7.51 2.43 -9.02
C THR A 73 -6.19 1.96 -9.63
N LEU A 74 -5.56 2.76 -10.50
CA LEU A 74 -4.28 2.41 -11.13
C LEU A 74 -3.18 2.27 -10.08
N PHE A 75 -3.02 3.28 -9.23
CA PHE A 75 -2.04 3.27 -8.16
C PHE A 75 -2.27 2.09 -7.21
N SER A 76 -3.53 1.83 -6.84
CA SER A 76 -3.88 0.72 -5.93
C SER A 76 -3.60 -0.64 -6.54
N LYS A 77 -3.86 -0.85 -7.85
CA LYS A 77 -3.49 -2.11 -8.52
C LYS A 77 -1.98 -2.30 -8.54
N CYS A 78 -1.20 -1.25 -8.83
CA CYS A 78 0.26 -1.34 -8.78
C CYS A 78 0.76 -1.65 -7.36
N LEU A 79 0.17 -1.02 -6.33
CA LEU A 79 0.51 -1.29 -4.92
C LEU A 79 0.15 -2.71 -4.50
N ALA A 80 -1.00 -3.22 -4.94
CA ALA A 80 -1.40 -4.60 -4.69
C ALA A 80 -0.52 -5.62 -5.43
N ALA A 81 0.18 -5.21 -6.50
CA ALA A 81 1.17 -6.04 -7.20
C ALA A 81 2.54 -6.04 -6.52
N VAL A 82 2.78 -5.19 -5.52
CA VAL A 82 4.03 -5.19 -4.76
C VAL A 82 4.18 -6.50 -3.97
N PRO A 83 5.34 -7.18 -4.03
CA PRO A 83 5.56 -8.43 -3.32
C PRO A 83 5.30 -8.32 -1.81
N ASN A 84 4.69 -9.37 -1.25
CA ASN A 84 4.40 -9.47 0.18
C ASN A 84 3.58 -8.29 0.73
N THR A 85 2.63 -7.78 -0.05
CA THR A 85 1.67 -6.79 0.42
C THR A 85 0.25 -7.36 0.43
N ARG A 86 -0.60 -6.79 1.28
CA ARG A 86 -2.05 -7.00 1.24
C ARG A 86 -2.72 -5.63 1.23
N LEU A 87 -3.48 -5.37 0.17
CA LEU A 87 -4.19 -4.11 0.01
C LEU A 87 -5.69 -4.31 0.27
N LEU A 88 -6.26 -3.52 1.18
CA LEU A 88 -7.70 -3.34 1.29
C LEU A 88 -8.12 -2.03 0.61
N SER A 89 -9.15 -2.11 -0.22
CA SER A 89 -9.56 -1.03 -1.11
C SER A 89 -10.87 -0.36 -0.66
N GLU A 90 -10.97 0.96 -0.88
CA GLU A 90 -12.12 1.80 -0.56
C GLU A 90 -12.53 1.74 0.92
N ILE A 91 -11.59 2.02 1.82
CA ILE A 91 -11.80 1.95 3.26
C ILE A 91 -12.20 3.31 3.83
N ASP A 92 -13.36 3.36 4.48
CA ASP A 92 -13.79 4.47 5.33
C ASP A 92 -14.91 3.96 6.28
N PRO A 93 -14.61 3.70 7.57
CA PRO A 93 -15.58 3.11 8.50
C PRO A 93 -16.74 4.04 8.85
N LEU A 94 -16.63 5.33 8.53
CA LEU A 94 -17.66 6.34 8.77
C LEU A 94 -18.29 6.84 7.46
N SER A 95 -18.13 6.09 6.38
CA SER A 95 -18.70 6.45 5.07
C SER A 95 -20.23 6.53 5.16
N PRO A 96 -20.84 7.68 4.79
CA PRO A 96 -22.28 7.76 4.59
C PRO A 96 -22.71 7.13 3.26
N ILE A 97 -21.76 6.79 2.38
CA ILE A 97 -22.03 6.14 1.10
C ILE A 97 -22.12 4.64 1.37
N THR A 98 -23.34 4.10 1.33
CA THR A 98 -23.60 2.67 1.46
C THR A 98 -24.20 2.12 0.17
N THR A 99 -23.91 0.86 -0.15
CA THR A 99 -24.61 0.14 -1.22
C THR A 99 -25.76 -0.65 -0.61
N HIS A 100 -26.71 -1.12 -1.43
CA HIS A 100 -27.79 -2.01 -0.97
C HIS A 100 -27.44 -3.51 -1.11
N GLN A 101 -26.18 -3.88 -1.37
CA GLN A 101 -25.78 -5.28 -1.58
C GLN A 101 -25.76 -6.08 -0.28
N PHE A 102 -26.31 -7.29 -0.21
CA PHE A 102 -26.23 -8.10 1.02
C PHE A 102 -24.77 -8.34 1.49
N ALA A 103 -24.46 -8.02 2.76
CA ALA A 103 -23.11 -8.13 3.33
C ALA A 103 -23.16 -8.67 4.78
N PRO A 104 -23.43 -9.98 4.95
CA PRO A 104 -23.77 -10.59 6.24
C PRO A 104 -22.65 -10.60 7.30
N THR A 105 -21.42 -10.34 6.88
CA THR A 105 -20.24 -10.35 7.76
C THR A 105 -19.76 -8.96 8.14
N ASP A 106 -20.44 -7.90 7.66
CA ASP A 106 -20.06 -6.51 7.89
C ASP A 106 -20.82 -5.94 9.09
N LEU A 107 -20.20 -6.04 10.27
CA LEU A 107 -20.79 -5.57 11.53
C LEU A 107 -21.09 -4.06 11.51
N ILE A 108 -20.20 -3.26 10.91
CA ILE A 108 -20.37 -1.80 10.80
C ILE A 108 -21.61 -1.51 9.96
N ARG A 109 -21.77 -2.23 8.86
CA ARG A 109 -22.95 -2.07 8.02
C ARG A 109 -24.24 -2.49 8.70
N HIS A 110 -24.23 -3.58 9.46
CA HIS A 110 -25.42 -3.98 10.22
C HIS A 110 -25.78 -2.94 11.31
N LEU A 111 -24.79 -2.41 12.02
CA LEU A 111 -25.01 -1.37 13.04
C LEU A 111 -25.54 -0.06 12.44
N THR A 112 -25.06 0.36 11.27
CA THR A 112 -25.54 1.58 10.61
C THR A 112 -26.98 1.48 10.10
N HIS A 113 -27.52 0.26 9.95
CA HIS A 113 -28.91 0.02 9.58
C HIS A 113 -29.80 -0.31 10.80
N ASP A 114 -29.23 -0.36 12.00
CA ASP A 114 -30.00 -0.59 13.23
C ASP A 114 -30.87 0.62 13.56
N LEU A 115 -32.05 0.38 14.12
CA LEU A 115 -33.03 1.42 14.48
C LEU A 115 -32.50 2.39 15.54
N ARG A 116 -31.53 1.97 16.36
CA ARG A 116 -30.93 2.80 17.42
C ARG A 116 -29.82 3.71 16.89
N GLY A 117 -29.45 3.56 15.62
CA GLY A 117 -28.28 4.21 15.03
C GLY A 117 -26.96 3.61 15.52
N ALA A 118 -25.86 4.13 15.00
CA ALA A 118 -24.50 3.71 15.36
C ALA A 118 -23.69 4.89 15.87
N ASP A 119 -23.10 4.75 17.06
CA ASP A 119 -22.12 5.69 17.60
C ASP A 119 -20.84 5.65 16.73
N PRO A 120 -20.40 6.78 16.14
CA PRO A 120 -19.18 6.83 15.34
C PRO A 120 -17.94 6.28 16.06
N GLU A 121 -17.81 6.47 17.37
CA GLU A 121 -16.65 5.96 18.12
C GLU A 121 -16.69 4.43 18.25
N LEU A 122 -17.88 3.84 18.40
CA LEU A 122 -18.03 2.38 18.36
C LEU A 122 -17.68 1.82 16.97
N LEU A 123 -18.09 2.49 15.89
CA LEU A 123 -17.73 2.08 14.53
C LEU A 123 -16.21 2.12 14.31
N ILE A 124 -15.56 3.17 14.81
CA ILE A 124 -14.10 3.29 14.81
C ILE A 124 -13.45 2.14 15.59
N ASP A 125 -13.95 1.81 16.78
CA ASP A 125 -13.38 0.75 17.61
C ASP A 125 -13.53 -0.64 16.98
N ILE A 126 -14.67 -0.93 16.35
CA ILE A 126 -14.89 -2.17 15.61
C ILE A 126 -13.91 -2.24 14.42
N PHE A 127 -13.82 -1.17 13.63
CA PHE A 127 -12.89 -1.08 12.51
C PHE A 127 -11.43 -1.26 12.93
N LEU A 128 -11.01 -0.56 13.98
CA LEU A 128 -9.64 -0.64 14.49
C LEU A 128 -9.31 -2.02 15.05
N SER A 129 -10.25 -2.66 15.74
CA SER A 129 -10.05 -4.00 16.27
C SER A 129 -9.83 -5.02 15.15
N GLY A 130 -10.64 -4.94 14.08
CA GLY A 130 -10.44 -5.77 12.89
C GLY A 130 -9.13 -5.45 12.15
N THR A 131 -8.78 -4.16 12.04
CA THR A 131 -7.55 -3.70 11.39
C THR A 131 -6.30 -4.17 12.13
N VAL A 132 -6.29 -4.10 13.46
CA VAL A 132 -5.19 -4.61 14.29
C VAL A 132 -5.03 -6.12 14.13
N ALA A 133 -6.12 -6.88 14.17
CA ALA A 133 -6.06 -8.33 13.95
C ALA A 133 -5.50 -8.68 12.56
N LEU A 134 -5.92 -7.95 11.51
CA LEU A 134 -5.39 -8.13 10.16
C LEU A 134 -3.92 -7.72 10.05
N TYR A 135 -3.54 -6.63 10.71
CA TYR A 135 -2.16 -6.16 10.77
C TYR A 135 -1.26 -7.22 11.42
N ASP A 136 -1.60 -7.70 12.62
CA ASP A 136 -0.83 -8.72 13.33
C ASP A 136 -0.72 -10.02 12.50
N TRP A 137 -1.79 -10.38 11.79
CA TRP A 137 -1.79 -11.52 10.87
C TRP A 137 -0.82 -11.32 9.69
N CYS A 138 -0.79 -10.12 9.10
CA CYS A 138 0.13 -9.79 8.02
C CYS A 138 1.58 -9.81 8.51
N GLU A 139 1.87 -9.16 9.64
CA GLU A 139 3.21 -9.14 10.25
C GLU A 139 3.72 -10.54 10.55
N SER A 140 2.88 -11.43 11.08
CA SER A 140 3.23 -12.84 11.36
C SER A 140 3.67 -13.64 10.12
N ARG A 141 3.37 -13.12 8.92
CA ARG A 141 3.67 -13.74 7.62
C ARG A 141 4.68 -12.93 6.80
N GLY A 142 5.28 -11.90 7.38
CA GLY A 142 6.17 -10.98 6.66
C GLY A 142 5.46 -10.19 5.57
N GLN A 143 4.14 -10.02 5.68
CA GLN A 143 3.33 -9.23 4.75
C GLN A 143 3.14 -7.81 5.29
N ARG A 144 3.04 -6.82 4.40
CA ARG A 144 2.78 -5.42 4.73
C ARG A 144 1.34 -5.06 4.40
N LEU A 145 0.64 -4.46 5.36
CA LEU A 145 -0.75 -4.02 5.18
C LEU A 145 -0.79 -2.64 4.51
N ILE A 146 -1.59 -2.54 3.44
CA ILE A 146 -1.90 -1.30 2.74
C ILE A 146 -3.41 -1.04 2.83
N LEU A 147 -3.82 0.15 3.24
CA LEU A 147 -5.22 0.58 3.21
C LEU A 147 -5.36 1.73 2.22
N ARG A 148 -6.22 1.54 1.23
CA ARG A 148 -6.61 2.60 0.29
C ARG A 148 -7.83 3.31 0.83
N ASP A 149 -7.66 4.59 1.13
CA ASP A 149 -8.71 5.46 1.65
C ASP A 149 -9.82 5.68 0.60
N HIS A 150 -11.06 5.65 1.05
CA HIS A 150 -12.21 6.15 0.29
C HIS A 150 -12.47 7.62 0.66
N SER A 151 -11.51 8.50 0.41
CA SER A 151 -11.62 9.91 0.79
C SER A 151 -12.82 10.62 0.14
N HIS A 152 -13.39 10.06 -0.93
CA HIS A 152 -14.61 10.56 -1.54
C HIS A 152 -15.81 10.57 -0.57
N SER A 153 -16.01 9.51 0.23
CA SER A 153 -17.12 9.49 1.21
C SER A 153 -16.93 10.48 2.35
N HIS A 154 -15.70 10.93 2.62
CA HIS A 154 -15.42 11.98 3.58
C HIS A 154 -15.59 13.37 2.98
N PHE A 155 -14.83 13.69 1.94
CA PHE A 155 -14.72 15.08 1.47
C PHE A 155 -15.76 15.46 0.41
N CYS A 156 -16.33 14.49 -0.31
CA CYS A 156 -17.28 14.72 -1.41
C CYS A 156 -18.73 14.44 -1.03
N THR A 157 -19.08 14.50 0.26
CA THR A 157 -20.45 14.28 0.74
C THR A 157 -20.98 15.49 1.50
N GLY A 158 -22.31 15.65 1.50
CA GLY A 158 -23.01 16.68 2.28
C GLY A 158 -23.25 18.00 1.54
N ALA A 159 -24.22 18.79 2.03
CA ALA A 159 -24.58 20.08 1.46
C ALA A 159 -23.82 21.22 2.16
N GLY A 160 -22.94 21.91 1.43
CA GLY A 160 -22.20 23.10 1.84
C GLY A 160 -21.07 22.87 2.84
N GLN A 161 -21.17 21.85 3.68
CA GLN A 161 -20.18 21.55 4.71
C GLN A 161 -19.53 20.19 4.47
N ILE A 162 -18.25 20.09 4.84
CA ILE A 162 -17.52 18.82 4.88
C ILE A 162 -17.73 18.24 6.28
N PRO A 163 -18.16 16.97 6.41
CA PRO A 163 -18.34 16.33 7.70
C PRO A 163 -17.10 16.48 8.60
N GLN A 164 -17.31 16.99 9.81
CA GLN A 164 -16.28 17.11 10.84
C GLN A 164 -16.14 15.76 11.54
N ARG A 165 -15.17 14.96 11.11
CA ARG A 165 -14.87 13.63 11.64
C ARG A 165 -13.41 13.29 11.35
N PRO A 166 -12.80 12.35 12.10
CA PRO A 166 -11.43 11.97 11.84
C PRO A 166 -11.28 11.33 10.45
N THR A 167 -10.14 11.59 9.83
CA THR A 167 -9.65 10.95 8.61
C THR A 167 -9.28 9.49 8.86
N LEU A 168 -9.13 8.70 7.78
CA LEU A 168 -8.66 7.32 7.90
C LEU A 168 -7.28 7.26 8.57
N ARG A 169 -6.37 8.21 8.27
CA ARG A 169 -5.05 8.28 8.91
C ARG A 169 -5.19 8.51 10.41
N GLU A 170 -5.94 9.53 10.82
CA GLU A 170 -6.14 9.83 12.24
C GLU A 170 -6.73 8.62 12.99
N ILE A 171 -7.71 7.93 12.39
CA ILE A 171 -8.29 6.70 12.95
C ILE A 171 -7.20 5.63 13.14
N VAL A 172 -6.49 5.25 12.08
CA VAL A 172 -5.48 4.17 12.11
C VAL A 172 -4.35 4.49 13.10
N THR A 173 -3.90 5.73 13.14
CA THR A 173 -2.81 6.19 14.02
C THR A 173 -3.15 6.13 15.51
N ARG A 174 -4.42 5.94 15.88
CA ARG A 174 -4.81 5.71 17.29
C ARG A 174 -4.19 4.43 17.86
N ARG A 175 -3.88 3.42 17.02
CA ARG A 175 -3.38 2.11 17.49
C ARG A 175 -2.17 1.57 16.72
N LEU A 176 -1.89 2.07 15.51
CA LEU A 176 -0.84 1.56 14.64
C LEU A 176 -0.01 2.73 14.05
N PRO A 177 1.32 2.61 13.95
CA PRO A 177 2.10 3.57 13.16
C PRO A 177 1.64 3.55 11.71
N ALA A 178 1.75 4.68 11.00
CA ALA A 178 1.32 4.79 9.61
C ALA A 178 2.31 5.59 8.75
N LEU A 179 2.48 5.14 7.51
CA LEU A 179 3.06 5.93 6.41
C LEU A 179 1.96 6.26 5.43
N SER A 180 2.08 7.36 4.71
CA SER A 180 1.01 7.79 3.82
C SER A 180 1.54 8.50 2.59
N VAL A 181 0.83 8.31 1.48
CA VAL A 181 1.04 9.03 0.23
C VAL A 181 -0.28 9.56 -0.30
N LEU A 182 -0.20 10.65 -1.04
CA LEU A 182 -1.31 11.19 -1.82
C LEU A 182 -1.11 10.92 -3.30
N THR A 183 -2.22 10.67 -3.99
CA THR A 183 -2.23 10.74 -5.46
C THR A 183 -3.22 11.76 -5.94
N VAL A 184 -2.76 12.60 -6.87
CA VAL A 184 -3.51 13.74 -7.40
C VAL A 184 -3.55 13.69 -8.91
N ARG A 185 -4.49 14.43 -9.49
CA ARG A 185 -4.64 14.56 -10.94
C ARG A 185 -5.13 15.96 -11.24
N HIS A 186 -4.99 16.40 -12.49
CA HIS A 186 -5.56 17.68 -12.92
C HIS A 186 -7.02 17.85 -12.42
N PRO A 187 -7.36 18.94 -11.69
CA PRO A 187 -8.68 19.10 -11.09
C PRO A 187 -9.82 19.09 -12.11
N MET A 188 -9.63 19.78 -13.25
CA MET A 188 -10.63 19.79 -14.33
C MET A 188 -10.96 18.38 -14.84
N GLU A 189 -9.93 17.58 -15.13
CA GLU A 189 -10.10 16.20 -15.60
C GLU A 189 -10.86 15.33 -14.59
N SER A 190 -10.57 15.53 -13.30
CA SER A 190 -11.20 14.78 -12.21
C SER A 190 -12.64 15.21 -11.98
N TYR A 191 -12.93 16.53 -12.04
CA TYR A 191 -14.26 17.09 -11.94
C TYR A 191 -15.17 16.65 -13.09
N LEU A 192 -14.68 16.72 -14.34
CA LEU A 192 -15.44 16.28 -15.52
C LEU A 192 -15.72 14.78 -15.48
N ALA A 193 -14.75 13.97 -15.04
CA ALA A 193 -14.97 12.53 -14.86
C ALA A 193 -16.01 12.23 -13.75
N LEU A 194 -16.04 13.03 -12.68
CA LEU A 194 -17.04 12.90 -11.62
C LEU A 194 -18.45 13.22 -12.14
N ALA A 195 -18.57 14.27 -12.96
CA ALA A 195 -19.81 14.67 -13.61
C ALA A 195 -20.33 13.60 -14.58
N GLU A 196 -19.45 13.08 -15.44
CA GLU A 196 -19.75 11.98 -16.38
C GLU A 196 -20.31 10.75 -15.65
N LYS A 197 -19.72 10.41 -14.51
CA LYS A 197 -20.14 9.27 -13.67
C LYS A 197 -21.33 9.55 -12.75
N LYS A 198 -21.81 10.80 -12.69
CA LYS A 198 -22.88 11.25 -11.77
C LYS A 198 -22.55 10.96 -10.30
N TRP A 199 -21.30 11.14 -9.91
CA TRP A 199 -20.79 10.88 -8.55
C TRP A 199 -20.69 12.14 -7.70
N PHE A 200 -21.55 13.12 -7.95
CA PHE A 200 -21.68 14.25 -7.05
C PHE A 200 -22.55 13.85 -5.86
N HIS A 201 -21.93 13.69 -4.69
CA HIS A 201 -22.63 13.47 -3.42
C HIS A 201 -22.59 14.70 -2.50
N PHE A 202 -22.13 15.83 -3.03
CA PHE A 202 -22.11 17.13 -2.36
C PHE A 202 -22.93 18.17 -3.12
N ALA A 203 -23.31 19.24 -2.42
CA ALA A 203 -23.95 20.41 -3.02
C ALA A 203 -23.31 21.71 -2.49
N PRO A 204 -23.22 22.78 -3.29
CA PRO A 204 -23.56 22.84 -4.72
C PRO A 204 -22.55 22.07 -5.59
N THR A 205 -22.99 21.52 -6.73
CA THR A 205 -22.15 20.70 -7.64
C THR A 205 -21.27 21.55 -8.57
N THR A 206 -20.69 22.62 -8.04
CA THR A 206 -19.86 23.58 -8.79
C THR A 206 -18.38 23.21 -8.73
N LEU A 207 -17.60 23.75 -9.68
CA LEU A 207 -16.15 23.61 -9.68
C LEU A 207 -15.50 24.30 -8.46
N GLU A 208 -16.06 25.43 -8.00
CA GLU A 208 -15.61 26.12 -6.79
C GLU A 208 -15.74 25.23 -5.55
N GLU A 209 -16.91 24.63 -5.33
CA GLU A 209 -17.15 23.77 -4.18
C GLU A 209 -16.32 22.47 -4.26
N TYR A 210 -16.18 21.90 -5.46
CA TYR A 210 -15.27 20.78 -5.70
C TYR A 210 -13.83 21.13 -5.30
N ALA A 211 -13.32 22.27 -5.79
CA ALA A 211 -11.95 22.68 -5.54
C ALA A 211 -11.71 23.03 -4.07
N ARG A 212 -12.68 23.68 -3.41
CA ARG A 212 -12.64 23.96 -1.97
C ARG A 212 -12.54 22.67 -1.15
N ARG A 213 -13.32 21.64 -1.49
CA ARG A 213 -13.28 20.32 -0.83
C ARG A 213 -11.95 19.61 -1.04
N TYR A 214 -11.40 19.69 -2.25
CA TYR A 214 -10.10 19.12 -2.56
C TYR A 214 -8.99 19.85 -1.78
N LEU A 215 -9.03 21.18 -1.66
CA LEU A 215 -8.06 21.91 -0.84
C LEU A 215 -8.08 21.46 0.63
N VAL A 216 -9.26 21.25 1.23
CA VAL A 216 -9.39 20.73 2.60
C VAL A 216 -8.80 19.31 2.71
N PHE A 217 -9.06 18.44 1.73
CA PHE A 217 -8.42 17.12 1.67
C PHE A 217 -6.89 17.21 1.66
N LEU A 218 -6.32 18.11 0.86
CA LEU A 218 -4.87 18.31 0.80
C LEU A 218 -4.31 18.89 2.12
N ASP A 219 -5.09 19.71 2.83
CA ASP A 219 -4.69 20.26 4.13
C ASP A 219 -4.62 19.18 5.21
N CYS A 220 -5.58 18.24 5.23
CA CYS A 220 -5.59 17.10 6.15
C CYS A 220 -4.38 16.17 6.02
N TYR A 221 -3.67 16.22 4.89
CA TYR A 221 -2.54 15.34 4.59
C TYR A 221 -1.30 16.12 4.12
N SER A 222 -1.16 17.38 4.55
CA SER A 222 -0.12 18.31 4.08
C SER A 222 1.33 17.86 4.32
N ASP A 223 1.52 16.93 5.25
CA ASP A 223 2.79 16.29 5.61
C ASP A 223 3.15 15.07 4.74
N ALA A 224 2.21 14.53 3.97
CA ALA A 224 2.46 13.36 3.14
C ALA A 224 2.91 13.75 1.71
N PRO A 225 3.86 12.99 1.13
CA PRO A 225 4.28 13.19 -0.25
C PRO A 225 3.12 12.96 -1.22
N SER A 226 3.08 13.76 -2.28
CA SER A 226 2.01 13.79 -3.28
C SER A 226 2.55 13.48 -4.67
N TYR A 227 1.89 12.57 -5.39
CA TYR A 227 2.31 12.09 -6.71
C TYR A 227 1.20 12.33 -7.75
N ARG A 228 1.58 12.81 -8.93
CA ARG A 228 0.60 13.13 -9.99
C ARG A 228 0.32 11.92 -10.87
N TYR A 229 -0.93 11.79 -11.26
CA TYR A 229 -1.37 10.81 -12.24
C TYR A 229 -0.66 10.97 -13.58
N GLU A 230 -0.39 12.22 -13.96
CA GLU A 230 0.28 12.59 -15.20
C GLU A 230 1.71 12.04 -15.23
N ASP A 231 2.43 12.12 -14.11
CA ASP A 231 3.78 11.55 -13.97
C ASP A 231 3.75 10.02 -14.01
N MET A 232 2.70 9.39 -13.44
CA MET A 232 2.52 7.93 -13.44
C MET A 232 2.35 7.38 -14.85
N VAL A 233 1.80 8.20 -15.72
CA VAL A 233 1.54 7.86 -17.11
C VAL A 233 2.77 8.13 -17.99
N GLU A 234 3.55 9.15 -17.66
CA GLU A 234 4.77 9.53 -18.39
C GLU A 234 5.93 8.59 -18.08
N ASP A 235 6.23 8.36 -16.80
CA ASP A 235 7.26 7.43 -16.34
C ASP A 235 6.75 6.60 -15.14
N PRO A 236 6.00 5.51 -15.40
CA PRO A 236 5.44 4.68 -14.33
C PRO A 236 6.53 4.05 -13.45
N HIS A 237 7.69 3.69 -14.01
CA HIS A 237 8.73 2.98 -13.25
C HIS A 237 9.37 3.90 -12.21
N GLU A 238 9.84 5.07 -12.62
CA GLU A 238 10.51 6.00 -11.71
C GLU A 238 9.54 6.55 -10.66
N LEU A 239 8.32 6.95 -11.06
CA LEU A 239 7.33 7.44 -10.09
C LEU A 239 6.97 6.35 -9.08
N PHE A 240 6.74 5.12 -9.54
CA PHE A 240 6.29 4.07 -8.64
C PHE A 240 7.40 3.60 -7.69
N LYS A 241 8.67 3.66 -8.12
CA LYS A 241 9.82 3.48 -7.23
C LYS A 241 9.82 4.53 -6.10
N GLN A 242 9.59 5.80 -6.41
CA GLN A 242 9.50 6.85 -5.40
C GLN A 242 8.32 6.63 -4.42
N ILE A 243 7.18 6.16 -4.92
CA ILE A 243 6.03 5.79 -4.07
C ILE A 243 6.39 4.63 -3.13
N CYS A 244 7.06 3.60 -3.65
CA CYS A 244 7.55 2.48 -2.85
C CYS A 244 8.51 2.95 -1.75
N ASP A 245 9.45 3.83 -2.08
CA ASP A 245 10.40 4.40 -1.11
C ASP A 245 9.68 5.18 0.00
N SER A 246 8.73 6.07 -0.36
CA SER A 246 7.91 6.81 0.61
C SER A 246 7.05 5.94 1.52
N LEU A 247 6.67 4.75 1.06
CA LEU A 247 5.86 3.79 1.81
C LEU A 247 6.68 2.68 2.49
N ASP A 248 8.01 2.73 2.41
CA ASP A 248 8.90 1.66 2.88
C ASP A 248 8.46 0.29 2.31
N LEU A 249 8.31 0.22 1.00
CA LEU A 249 7.90 -0.97 0.25
C LEU A 249 9.00 -1.39 -0.73
N PRO A 250 9.18 -2.69 -0.98
CA PRO A 250 10.12 -3.15 -1.98
C PRO A 250 9.60 -2.82 -3.39
N PHE A 251 10.40 -2.14 -4.21
CA PHE A 251 10.10 -1.98 -5.63
C PHE A 251 10.44 -3.25 -6.42
N SER A 252 9.63 -3.57 -7.43
CA SER A 252 9.87 -4.67 -8.37
C SER A 252 9.39 -4.26 -9.75
N GLU A 253 10.18 -4.49 -10.79
CA GLU A 253 9.80 -4.16 -12.17
C GLU A 253 8.59 -4.97 -12.65
N ASN A 254 8.40 -6.18 -12.12
CA ASN A 254 7.29 -7.08 -12.46
C ASN A 254 5.91 -6.53 -12.03
N ILE A 255 5.86 -5.45 -11.25
CA ILE A 255 4.60 -4.80 -10.84
C ILE A 255 3.73 -4.48 -12.05
N PHE A 256 4.35 -4.00 -13.13
CA PHE A 256 3.64 -3.58 -14.34
C PHE A 256 3.10 -4.74 -15.19
N ASP A 257 3.64 -5.95 -15.00
CA ASP A 257 3.12 -7.17 -15.62
C ASP A 257 1.96 -7.77 -14.81
N ILE A 258 1.96 -7.56 -13.48
CA ILE A 258 1.01 -8.17 -12.54
C ILE A 258 -0.23 -7.30 -12.34
N PHE A 259 -0.09 -5.98 -12.29
CA PHE A 259 -1.23 -5.09 -11.99
C PHE A 259 -2.47 -5.28 -12.88
N PRO A 260 -2.37 -5.66 -14.18
CA PRO A 260 -3.55 -5.79 -15.04
C PRO A 260 -4.53 -6.86 -14.59
N VAL A 261 -4.04 -7.93 -13.94
CA VAL A 261 -4.87 -9.06 -13.50
C VAL A 261 -5.42 -8.87 -12.08
N ILE A 262 -5.03 -7.80 -11.39
CA ILE A 262 -5.50 -7.50 -10.04
C ILE A 262 -6.91 -6.92 -10.10
N SER A 263 -7.81 -7.51 -9.30
CA SER A 263 -9.17 -7.03 -9.06
C SER A 263 -9.27 -6.46 -7.65
N LEU A 264 -9.88 -5.28 -7.52
CA LEU A 264 -10.09 -4.59 -6.25
C LEU A 264 -11.57 -4.23 -6.05
N THR A 265 -11.99 -4.04 -4.81
CA THR A 265 -13.28 -3.39 -4.53
C THR A 265 -13.24 -1.94 -5.04
N GLY A 266 -14.32 -1.50 -5.69
CA GLY A 266 -14.38 -0.18 -6.32
C GLY A 266 -13.57 -0.05 -7.60
N ASP A 267 -13.31 -1.15 -8.33
CA ASP A 267 -12.60 -1.20 -9.63
C ASP A 267 -13.39 -0.57 -10.79
N SER A 268 -13.82 0.66 -10.58
CA SER A 268 -14.58 1.52 -11.49
C SER A 268 -13.66 2.40 -12.34
N GLY A 269 -12.34 2.23 -12.20
CA GLY A 269 -11.29 3.05 -12.78
C GLY A 269 -10.78 2.52 -14.13
N ARG A 270 -9.46 2.36 -14.25
CA ARG A 270 -8.81 1.90 -15.49
C ARG A 270 -9.10 0.41 -15.71
N GLN A 271 -9.75 0.12 -16.84
CA GLN A 271 -9.89 -1.21 -17.40
C GLN A 271 -8.82 -1.40 -18.48
N GLY A 272 -8.08 -2.52 -18.44
CA GLY A 272 -7.00 -2.83 -19.38
C GLY A 272 -5.58 -2.72 -18.79
N GLY A 273 -4.63 -3.43 -19.40
CA GLY A 273 -3.28 -3.64 -18.86
C GLY A 273 -2.19 -2.66 -19.33
N LEU A 274 -2.48 -1.75 -20.26
CA LEU A 274 -1.51 -0.76 -20.71
C LEU A 274 -1.64 0.51 -19.86
N ILE A 275 -0.54 1.04 -19.31
CA ILE A 275 -0.47 2.39 -18.71
C ILE A 275 -0.11 3.39 -19.82
N ALA A 276 -0.98 4.37 -20.03
CA ALA A 276 -0.91 5.33 -21.14
C ALA A 276 -1.81 6.54 -20.84
N PRO A 277 -1.53 7.70 -21.47
CA PRO A 277 -2.37 8.89 -21.36
C PRO A 277 -3.78 8.63 -21.85
N ARG A 278 -4.73 9.32 -21.23
CA ARG A 278 -6.11 9.38 -21.73
C ARG A 278 -6.29 10.66 -22.52
N ALA A 279 -7.12 10.59 -23.56
CA ALA A 279 -7.57 11.79 -24.26
C ALA A 279 -8.19 12.76 -23.25
N ARG A 280 -7.85 14.04 -23.38
CA ARG A 280 -8.45 15.10 -22.57
C ARG A 280 -9.93 15.19 -22.87
N ARG A 281 -10.73 15.50 -21.85
CA ARG A 281 -12.17 15.70 -22.03
C ARG A 281 -12.42 17.09 -22.59
N ASP A 282 -13.46 17.21 -23.41
CA ASP A 282 -14.00 18.51 -23.79
C ASP A 282 -14.53 19.22 -22.54
N VAL A 283 -14.18 20.49 -22.39
CA VAL A 283 -14.63 21.33 -21.27
C VAL A 283 -15.90 22.06 -21.72
N PRO A 284 -17.08 21.75 -21.15
CA PRO A 284 -18.30 22.46 -21.49
C PRO A 284 -18.22 23.95 -21.16
N ALA A 285 -18.86 24.81 -21.96
CA ALA A 285 -18.78 26.27 -21.81
C ALA A 285 -19.18 26.77 -20.40
N ASN A 286 -20.17 26.12 -19.77
CA ASN A 286 -20.59 26.45 -18.40
C ASN A 286 -19.55 26.07 -17.34
N VAL A 287 -18.71 25.06 -17.60
CA VAL A 287 -17.61 24.67 -16.70
C VAL A 287 -16.40 25.57 -16.95
N ALA A 288 -16.14 25.95 -18.20
CA ALA A 288 -15.11 26.94 -18.53
C ALA A 288 -15.37 28.29 -17.82
N ALA A 289 -16.61 28.79 -17.88
CA ALA A 289 -16.99 30.01 -17.16
C ALA A 289 -16.83 29.88 -15.63
N GLN A 290 -17.07 28.68 -15.07
CA GLN A 290 -16.80 28.44 -13.65
C GLN A 290 -15.30 28.42 -13.33
N ALA A 291 -14.46 27.89 -14.21
CA ALA A 291 -13.01 27.87 -14.02
C ALA A 291 -12.43 29.28 -13.94
N GLU A 292 -12.90 30.19 -14.80
CA GLU A 292 -12.51 31.60 -14.80
C GLU A 292 -12.96 32.34 -13.52
N ALA A 293 -14.15 32.02 -13.00
CA ALA A 293 -14.71 32.65 -11.82
C ALA A 293 -14.25 32.03 -10.48
N SER A 294 -13.67 30.82 -10.50
CA SER A 294 -13.42 30.03 -9.31
C SER A 294 -12.04 30.31 -8.70
N SER A 295 -12.04 31.05 -7.59
CA SER A 295 -10.82 31.31 -6.81
C SER A 295 -10.22 30.03 -6.20
N SER A 296 -11.06 29.09 -5.76
CA SER A 296 -10.58 27.84 -5.18
C SER A 296 -9.97 26.92 -6.23
N TYR A 297 -10.51 26.91 -7.46
CA TYR A 297 -9.95 26.14 -8.57
C TYR A 297 -8.58 26.67 -8.96
N ALA A 298 -8.43 27.98 -9.13
CA ALA A 298 -7.12 28.59 -9.43
C ALA A 298 -6.08 28.29 -8.34
N ARG A 299 -6.48 28.41 -7.06
CA ARG A 299 -5.62 28.05 -5.91
C ARG A 299 -5.24 26.56 -5.91
N LEU A 300 -6.19 25.68 -6.22
CA LEU A 300 -5.96 24.25 -6.27
C LEU A 300 -4.99 23.86 -7.41
N CYS A 301 -5.18 24.40 -8.61
CA CYS A 301 -4.27 24.20 -9.73
C CYS A 301 -2.86 24.69 -9.37
N SER A 302 -2.73 25.90 -8.83
CA SER A 302 -1.45 26.44 -8.38
C SER A 302 -0.76 25.55 -7.35
N ARG A 303 -1.50 25.07 -6.33
CA ARG A 303 -0.94 24.18 -5.29
C ARG A 303 -0.40 22.86 -5.84
N MET A 304 -0.99 22.34 -6.92
CA MET A 304 -0.59 21.07 -7.53
C MET A 304 0.31 21.22 -8.76
N GLY A 305 0.72 22.45 -9.09
CA GLY A 305 1.58 22.74 -10.24
C GLY A 305 0.88 22.60 -11.59
N TYR A 306 -0.44 22.85 -11.66
CA TYR A 306 -1.21 22.91 -12.90
C TYR A 306 -1.52 24.36 -13.30
N ASN A 307 -1.67 24.57 -14.60
CA ASN A 307 -2.25 25.79 -15.13
C ASN A 307 -3.79 25.69 -15.04
N PRO A 308 -4.49 26.65 -14.41
CA PRO A 308 -5.95 26.65 -14.33
C PRO A 308 -6.63 26.64 -15.71
#